data_AF-A0A5J4VPK3-F1
#
_entry.id   AF-A0A5J4VPK3-F1
#
_cell.length_a   1.000
_cell.length_b   1.000
_cell.length_c   1.000
_cell.angle_alpha   90.00
_cell.angle_beta   90.00
_cell.angle_gamma   90.00
#
_symmetry.space_group_name_H-M   'P 1'
#
loop_
_entity.id
_entity.type
_entity.pdbx_description
1 polymer ?
#
loop_
_entity_poly.entity_id
_entity_poly.type
_entity_poly.pdbx_seq_one_letter_code
_entity_poly.pdbx_strand_id
1 'polypeptide(L)'
;MQLLILVLFASFGLVTGLDKIFYYAGKVDKNGILTLDAKNATGPQDLLERSKKVIDFAVLHPKQTEENHEYWHKGLEASDVAQSEFGLPLSADDKGCSIIEKAHKSGLYALLGLSLKAHTKSKYAPSITYMIKKGPSKITYKNIPAGLEEQFQDKDIQQTCESVDALNYTSFGLKAGGLTSQTCFPNSGIPEQTSKCVDNKKVKTKLKGYKIGYFKDYSQYDVKKLITRLGAVLVDNQVIFGWTRSGKWIIAVEDPNEYKYAGIEKDIVGKYYHGQVLFNESTLDVAVVIAIVFGSIIGFIGLIALIYLIYHCCKKMV
;
A
#
# COMPACT_ATOMS: atom_id res chain seq x y z
N MET A 1 -22.50 -43.23 -28.20
CA MET A 1 -22.72 -41.83 -27.79
C MET A 1 -21.50 -41.39 -27.01
N GLN A 2 -20.52 -40.81 -27.69
CA GLN A 2 -19.19 -40.47 -27.15
C GLN A 2 -19.29 -39.26 -26.22
N LEU A 3 -18.81 -39.44 -25.00
CA LEU A 3 -18.74 -38.44 -23.94
C LEU A 3 -17.54 -37.51 -24.24
N LEU A 4 -17.82 -36.31 -24.77
CA LEU A 4 -16.82 -35.28 -24.99
C LEU A 4 -16.56 -34.57 -23.64
N ILE A 5 -15.55 -35.02 -22.90
CA ILE A 5 -15.07 -34.32 -21.70
C ILE A 5 -14.23 -33.14 -22.17
N LEU A 6 -14.87 -31.97 -22.22
CA LEU A 6 -14.23 -30.68 -22.41
C LEU A 6 -13.50 -30.33 -21.10
N VAL A 7 -12.25 -30.79 -20.98
CA VAL A 7 -11.34 -30.35 -19.91
C VAL A 7 -11.03 -28.88 -20.19
N LEU A 8 -11.75 -28.00 -19.52
CA LEU A 8 -11.34 -26.61 -19.30
C LEU A 8 -9.99 -26.65 -18.60
N PHE A 9 -8.91 -26.51 -19.36
CA PHE A 9 -7.63 -26.06 -18.85
C PHE A 9 -7.84 -24.63 -18.35
N ALA A 10 -8.35 -24.48 -17.13
CA ALA A 10 -8.01 -23.33 -16.33
C ALA A 10 -6.49 -23.36 -16.20
N SER A 11 -5.82 -22.50 -16.95
CA SER A 11 -4.41 -22.20 -16.77
C SER A 11 -4.24 -21.71 -15.34
N PHE A 12 -4.01 -22.64 -14.41
CA PHE A 12 -3.38 -22.35 -13.15
C PHE A 12 -1.98 -21.87 -13.50
N GLY A 13 -1.85 -20.59 -13.83
CA GLY A 13 -0.58 -19.90 -13.75
C GLY A 13 -0.03 -20.22 -12.38
N LEU A 14 1.16 -20.82 -12.33
CA LEU A 14 1.84 -21.13 -11.09
C LEU A 14 1.82 -19.87 -10.22
N VAL A 15 1.00 -19.88 -9.17
CA VAL A 15 0.94 -18.82 -8.17
C VAL A 15 2.20 -18.99 -7.34
N THR A 16 3.32 -18.50 -7.86
CA THR A 16 4.54 -18.37 -7.10
C THR A 16 4.25 -17.43 -5.93
N GLY A 17 4.79 -17.72 -4.74
CA GLY A 17 4.53 -16.96 -3.52
C GLY A 17 5.03 -15.51 -3.53
N LEU A 18 5.45 -15.00 -4.69
CA LEU A 18 6.02 -13.69 -4.93
C LEU A 18 4.96 -12.60 -5.09
N ASP A 19 3.68 -12.93 -5.30
CA ASP A 19 2.63 -11.92 -5.49
C ASP A 19 1.99 -11.44 -4.17
N LYS A 20 2.79 -10.99 -3.21
CA LYS A 20 2.31 -10.52 -1.91
C LYS A 20 2.84 -9.13 -1.55
N ILE A 21 1.95 -8.34 -0.97
CA ILE A 21 2.29 -7.09 -0.27
C ILE A 21 2.31 -7.39 1.22
N PHE A 22 3.40 -7.00 1.87
CA PHE A 22 3.66 -7.17 3.29
C PHE A 22 3.43 -5.85 4.03
N TYR A 23 2.97 -5.93 5.27
CA TYR A 23 2.75 -4.77 6.13
C TYR A 23 2.69 -5.17 7.61
N TYR A 24 3.08 -4.25 8.48
CA TYR A 24 2.98 -4.47 9.92
C TYR A 24 1.52 -4.53 10.39
N ALA A 25 1.23 -5.58 11.15
CA ALA A 25 -0.04 -5.72 11.85
C ALA A 25 0.02 -4.91 13.15
N GLY A 26 -0.87 -3.94 13.27
CA GLY A 26 -0.99 -3.15 14.49
C GLY A 26 -2.30 -2.39 14.56
N LYS A 27 -2.67 -2.02 15.78
CA LYS A 27 -3.81 -1.15 16.06
C LYS A 27 -3.32 0.03 16.89
N VAL A 28 -3.66 1.22 16.45
CA VAL A 28 -3.50 2.45 17.24
C VAL A 28 -4.80 2.65 18.01
N ASP A 29 -4.71 2.76 19.32
CA ASP A 29 -5.87 3.02 20.17
C ASP A 29 -6.23 4.52 20.20
N LYS A 30 -7.25 4.88 20.99
CA LYS A 30 -7.72 6.27 21.13
C LYS A 30 -6.69 7.20 21.80
N ASN A 31 -5.69 6.64 22.48
CA ASN A 31 -4.64 7.37 23.18
C ASN A 31 -3.39 7.54 22.30
N GLY A 32 -3.41 7.05 21.05
CA GLY A 32 -2.25 7.09 20.16
C GLY A 32 -1.23 5.97 20.42
N ILE A 33 -1.59 4.93 21.16
CA ILE A 33 -0.70 3.81 21.45
C ILE A 33 -0.85 2.74 20.36
N LEU A 34 0.25 2.46 19.64
CA LEU A 34 0.37 1.36 18.70
C LEU A 34 0.82 0.09 19.43
N THR A 35 -0.03 -0.93 19.44
CA THR A 35 0.37 -2.26 19.96
C THR A 35 0.78 -3.18 18.82
N LEU A 36 2.01 -3.71 18.89
CA LEU A 36 2.59 -4.67 17.96
C LEU A 36 2.67 -6.07 18.60
N ASP A 37 2.41 -7.09 17.80
CA ASP A 37 2.44 -8.49 18.25
C ASP A 37 3.84 -9.07 18.02
N ALA A 38 4.55 -9.39 19.10
CA ALA A 38 5.88 -9.97 19.06
C ALA A 38 5.85 -11.50 19.12
N LYS A 39 4.66 -12.12 18.97
CA LYS A 39 4.54 -13.58 18.98
C LYS A 39 5.46 -14.22 17.94
N ASN A 40 6.33 -15.12 18.39
CA ASN A 40 7.33 -15.84 17.61
C ASN A 40 8.45 -14.97 17.01
N ALA A 41 8.56 -13.70 17.39
CA ALA A 41 9.63 -12.83 16.91
C ALA A 41 10.98 -13.25 17.48
N THR A 42 12.02 -13.22 16.66
CA THR A 42 13.41 -13.40 17.12
C THR A 42 14.08 -12.10 17.59
N GLY A 43 13.42 -10.97 17.34
CA GLY A 43 13.83 -9.62 17.77
C GLY A 43 12.87 -8.54 17.22
N PRO A 44 13.06 -7.25 17.58
CA PRO A 44 12.16 -6.16 17.14
C PRO A 44 12.04 -5.95 15.63
N GLN A 45 13.02 -6.44 14.86
CA GLN A 45 13.03 -6.44 13.40
C GLN A 45 12.17 -7.56 12.78
N ASP A 46 11.82 -8.59 13.56
CA ASP A 46 11.13 -9.81 13.13
C ASP A 46 9.69 -9.85 13.68
N LEU A 47 9.05 -8.69 13.69
CA LEU A 47 7.66 -8.56 14.12
C LEU A 47 6.71 -9.23 13.14
N LEU A 48 5.56 -9.67 13.65
CA LEU A 48 4.56 -10.35 12.82
C LEU A 48 4.03 -9.42 11.71
N GLU A 49 4.36 -9.79 10.49
CA GLU A 49 3.82 -9.16 9.29
C GLU A 49 2.58 -9.88 8.81
N ARG A 50 1.66 -9.09 8.24
CA ARG A 50 0.58 -9.64 7.44
C ARG A 50 0.93 -9.48 5.97
N SER A 51 0.33 -10.34 5.17
CA SER A 51 0.41 -10.23 3.71
C SER A 51 -0.97 -10.28 3.07
N LYS A 52 -1.07 -9.67 1.89
CA LYS A 52 -2.22 -9.76 0.99
C LYS A 52 -1.73 -10.05 -0.41
N LYS A 53 -2.46 -10.86 -1.18
CA LYS A 53 -2.11 -11.08 -2.58
C LYS A 53 -2.54 -9.87 -3.40
N VAL A 54 -1.77 -9.51 -4.42
CA VAL A 54 -2.11 -8.35 -5.26
C VAL A 54 -3.39 -8.61 -6.05
N ILE A 55 -3.59 -9.86 -6.50
CA ILE A 55 -4.82 -10.27 -7.18
C ILE A 55 -6.10 -10.13 -6.34
N ASP A 56 -6.00 -10.02 -5.00
CA ASP A 56 -7.17 -9.88 -4.14
C ASP A 56 -7.77 -8.45 -4.23
N PHE A 57 -7.01 -7.48 -4.73
CA PHE A 57 -7.45 -6.09 -4.91
C PHE A 57 -8.09 -5.90 -6.28
N ALA A 58 -9.23 -5.21 -6.35
CA ALA A 58 -9.87 -4.92 -7.63
C ALA A 58 -8.98 -4.07 -8.56
N VAL A 59 -9.09 -4.29 -9.87
CA VAL A 59 -8.44 -3.45 -10.87
C VAL A 59 -9.06 -2.05 -10.85
N LEU A 60 -8.24 -1.00 -10.83
CA LEU A 60 -8.70 0.39 -10.78
C LEU A 60 -9.48 0.79 -12.05
N HIS A 61 -9.11 0.20 -13.19
CA HIS A 61 -9.73 0.42 -14.49
C HIS A 61 -9.99 -0.95 -15.15
N PRO A 62 -11.22 -1.50 -15.09
CA PRO A 62 -11.50 -2.88 -15.52
C PRO A 62 -11.17 -3.24 -16.97
N LYS A 63 -10.98 -2.23 -17.83
CA LYS A 63 -10.56 -2.40 -19.24
C LYS A 63 -9.05 -2.42 -19.45
N GLN A 64 -8.28 -2.29 -18.36
CA GLN A 64 -6.83 -2.22 -18.37
C GLN A 64 -6.28 -3.39 -17.55
N THR A 65 -5.29 -4.07 -18.08
CA THR A 65 -4.57 -5.20 -17.51
C THR A 65 -3.07 -4.95 -17.67
N GLU A 66 -2.28 -5.69 -16.92
CA GLU A 66 -0.82 -5.70 -17.00
C GLU A 66 -0.29 -6.19 -18.37
N GLU A 67 -1.13 -6.81 -19.19
CA GLU A 67 -0.82 -7.26 -20.55
C GLU A 67 -0.98 -6.15 -21.60
N ASN A 68 -1.65 -5.04 -21.27
CA ASN A 68 -1.75 -3.91 -22.19
C ASN A 68 -0.35 -3.41 -22.59
N HIS A 69 -0.18 -3.09 -23.87
CA HIS A 69 1.09 -2.57 -24.38
C HIS A 69 1.48 -1.24 -23.74
N GLU A 70 0.51 -0.45 -23.28
CA GLU A 70 0.72 0.80 -22.59
C GLU A 70 -0.34 1.02 -21.52
N TYR A 71 0.00 1.78 -20.48
CA TYR A 71 -0.91 2.17 -19.43
C TYR A 71 -0.41 3.42 -18.72
N TRP A 72 -1.29 4.39 -18.54
CA TRP A 72 -1.16 5.42 -17.52
C TRP A 72 -2.54 5.87 -17.10
N HIS A 73 -2.64 6.38 -15.88
CA HIS A 73 -3.90 6.95 -15.45
C HIS A 73 -4.19 8.22 -16.24
N LYS A 74 -5.43 8.40 -16.73
CA LYS A 74 -5.77 9.59 -17.54
C LYS A 74 -5.44 10.88 -16.79
N GLY A 75 -4.65 11.75 -17.42
CA GLY A 75 -4.15 12.98 -16.80
C GLY A 75 -3.05 12.76 -15.77
N LEU A 76 -2.35 11.62 -15.81
CA LEU A 76 -1.08 11.32 -15.16
C LEU A 76 -0.10 10.87 -16.24
N GLU A 77 0.30 11.79 -17.11
CA GLU A 77 1.41 11.62 -18.05
C GLU A 77 2.72 12.08 -17.41
N ALA A 78 3.86 11.76 -18.03
CA ALA A 78 5.18 12.22 -17.56
C ALA A 78 5.23 13.75 -17.42
N SER A 79 4.71 14.47 -18.42
CA SER A 79 4.65 15.93 -18.46
C SER A 79 3.80 16.54 -17.34
N ASP A 80 2.80 15.81 -16.81
CA ASP A 80 1.91 16.30 -15.76
C ASP A 80 2.57 16.37 -14.39
N VAL A 81 3.67 15.64 -14.17
CA VAL A 81 4.32 15.53 -12.84
C VAL A 81 4.86 16.89 -12.41
N ALA A 82 5.63 17.57 -13.26
CA ALA A 82 6.26 18.85 -12.94
C ALA A 82 5.24 19.99 -12.70
N GLN A 83 4.02 19.84 -13.23
CA GLN A 83 2.93 20.82 -13.06
C GLN A 83 1.99 20.47 -11.90
N SER A 84 2.16 19.31 -11.28
CA SER A 84 1.33 18.88 -10.17
C SER A 84 1.78 19.56 -8.87
N GLU A 85 0.84 19.77 -7.94
CA GLU A 85 1.18 20.40 -6.65
C GLU A 85 2.26 19.63 -5.87
N PHE A 86 2.32 18.30 -6.00
CA PHE A 86 3.36 17.50 -5.32
C PHE A 86 4.70 17.51 -6.07
N GLY A 87 4.72 17.92 -7.34
CA GLY A 87 5.92 17.98 -8.18
C GLY A 87 6.63 19.33 -8.17
N LEU A 88 5.99 20.37 -7.61
CA LEU A 88 6.59 21.69 -7.43
C LEU A 88 7.73 21.64 -6.39
N PRO A 89 8.72 22.55 -6.48
CA PRO A 89 9.75 22.71 -5.46
C PRO A 89 9.17 22.88 -4.05
N LEU A 90 9.77 22.21 -3.06
CA LEU A 90 9.45 22.47 -1.65
C LEU A 90 9.76 23.93 -1.27
N SER A 91 8.86 24.53 -0.48
CA SER A 91 9.08 25.87 0.05
C SER A 91 10.21 25.90 1.10
N ALA A 92 10.70 27.09 1.44
CA ALA A 92 11.71 27.25 2.49
C ALA A 92 11.18 26.73 3.85
N ASP A 93 9.91 26.97 4.15
CA ASP A 93 9.28 26.53 5.40
C ASP A 93 9.10 25.01 5.44
N ASP A 94 8.75 24.38 4.31
CA ASP A 94 8.66 22.91 4.22
C ASP A 94 10.02 22.25 4.45
N LYS A 95 11.09 22.84 3.90
CA LYS A 95 12.48 22.41 4.12
C LYS A 95 12.93 22.61 5.57
N GLY A 96 12.36 23.59 6.27
CA GLY A 96 12.57 23.79 7.71
C GLY A 96 12.10 22.61 8.58
N CYS A 97 11.28 21.70 8.04
CA CYS A 97 10.84 20.49 8.72
C CYS A 97 11.53 19.26 8.12
N SER A 98 12.61 18.75 8.74
CA SER A 98 13.53 17.80 8.10
C SER A 98 12.89 16.46 7.66
N ILE A 99 11.84 16.01 8.33
CA ILE A 99 11.03 14.85 7.91
C ILE A 99 10.40 15.02 6.52
N ILE A 100 10.10 16.25 6.10
CA ILE A 100 9.48 16.55 4.80
C ILE A 100 10.51 16.38 3.70
N GLU A 101 11.72 16.91 3.92
CA GLU A 101 12.84 16.66 3.03
C GLU A 101 13.13 15.16 2.89
N LYS A 102 13.13 14.42 4.01
CA LYS A 102 13.37 12.97 3.98
C LYS A 102 12.28 12.23 3.21
N ALA A 103 11.02 12.58 3.42
CA ALA A 103 9.91 11.98 2.70
C ALA A 103 9.89 12.34 1.20
N HIS A 104 10.39 13.53 0.86
CA HIS A 104 10.59 13.95 -0.53
C HIS A 104 11.71 13.13 -1.19
N LYS A 105 12.90 13.10 -0.57
CA LYS A 105 14.06 12.36 -1.09
C LYS A 105 13.84 10.84 -1.16
N SER A 106 13.02 10.27 -0.28
CA SER A 106 12.66 8.84 -0.33
C SER A 106 11.58 8.51 -1.37
N GLY A 107 10.98 9.51 -2.02
CA GLY A 107 9.88 9.31 -2.97
C GLY A 107 8.52 9.08 -2.32
N LEU A 108 8.41 9.05 -0.98
CA LEU A 108 7.14 8.89 -0.27
C LEU A 108 6.17 10.04 -0.59
N TYR A 109 6.68 11.28 -0.68
CA TYR A 109 5.86 12.44 -1.01
C TYR A 109 5.20 12.31 -2.40
N ALA A 110 5.97 11.95 -3.42
CA ALA A 110 5.44 11.65 -4.75
C ALA A 110 4.52 10.43 -4.76
N LEU A 111 4.83 9.37 -4.01
CA LEU A 111 3.99 8.18 -3.90
C LEU A 111 2.59 8.56 -3.39
N LEU A 112 2.51 9.35 -2.33
CA LEU A 112 1.24 9.84 -1.77
C LEU A 112 0.46 10.69 -2.78
N GLY A 113 1.13 11.64 -3.45
CA GLY A 113 0.51 12.53 -4.45
C GLY A 113 -0.03 11.78 -5.67
N LEU A 114 0.77 10.86 -6.23
CA LEU A 114 0.39 10.05 -7.38
C LEU A 114 -0.72 9.06 -7.04
N SER A 115 -0.64 8.37 -5.90
CA SER A 115 -1.71 7.47 -5.44
C SER A 115 -3.01 8.24 -5.17
N LEU A 116 -2.95 9.44 -4.56
CA LEU A 116 -4.13 10.29 -4.37
C LEU A 116 -4.82 10.61 -5.69
N LYS A 117 -4.05 10.96 -6.72
CA LYS A 117 -4.57 11.28 -8.05
C LYS A 117 -5.16 10.04 -8.72
N ALA A 118 -4.48 8.90 -8.67
CA ALA A 118 -4.94 7.63 -9.24
C ALA A 118 -6.26 7.13 -8.62
N HIS A 119 -6.42 7.25 -7.30
CA HIS A 119 -7.58 6.71 -6.57
C HIS A 119 -8.75 7.69 -6.44
N THR A 120 -8.50 9.01 -6.44
CA THR A 120 -9.53 9.99 -6.08
C THR A 120 -9.69 11.14 -7.05
N LYS A 121 -8.83 11.25 -8.07
CA LYS A 121 -8.71 12.39 -8.99
C LYS A 121 -8.37 13.72 -8.32
N SER A 122 -8.15 13.74 -7.00
CA SER A 122 -7.72 14.94 -6.27
C SER A 122 -6.27 15.26 -6.64
N LYS A 123 -5.96 16.55 -6.77
CA LYS A 123 -4.65 17.04 -7.18
C LYS A 123 -4.16 18.04 -6.15
N TYR A 124 -3.75 17.56 -4.98
CA TYR A 124 -3.14 18.42 -3.98
C TYR A 124 -1.85 17.83 -3.45
N ALA A 125 -0.96 18.71 -3.01
CA ALA A 125 0.26 18.33 -2.32
C ALA A 125 -0.05 17.71 -0.93
N PRO A 126 0.52 16.54 -0.60
CA PRO A 126 0.21 15.83 0.65
C PRO A 126 0.76 16.54 1.90
N SER A 127 -0.05 16.61 2.96
CA SER A 127 0.41 16.99 4.31
C SER A 127 0.92 15.76 5.08
N ILE A 128 2.24 15.64 5.18
CA ILE A 128 2.90 14.56 5.94
C ILE A 128 2.87 14.87 7.43
N THR A 129 2.96 16.14 7.82
CA THR A 129 2.85 16.56 9.22
C THR A 129 1.49 16.20 9.83
N TYR A 130 0.39 16.35 9.06
CA TYR A 130 -0.93 15.86 9.45
C TYR A 130 -0.94 14.33 9.65
N MET A 131 -0.34 13.58 8.72
CA MET A 131 -0.27 12.12 8.83
C MET A 131 0.49 11.69 10.09
N ILE A 132 1.62 12.34 10.40
CA ILE A 132 2.39 12.09 11.62
C ILE A 132 1.54 12.38 12.85
N LYS A 133 0.86 13.54 12.89
CA LYS A 133 0.01 13.91 14.03
C LYS A 133 -1.16 12.93 14.25
N LYS A 134 -1.66 12.31 13.17
CA LYS A 134 -2.68 11.24 13.22
C LYS A 134 -2.10 9.86 13.48
N GLY A 135 -0.78 9.71 13.46
CA GLY A 135 -0.07 8.49 13.77
C GLY A 135 0.06 8.24 15.27
N PRO A 136 0.73 7.15 15.65
CA PRO A 136 0.98 6.83 17.05
C PRO A 136 1.97 7.80 17.70
N SER A 137 1.82 7.96 19.02
CA SER A 137 2.76 8.66 19.91
C SER A 137 3.54 7.71 20.79
N LYS A 138 3.15 6.42 20.85
CA LYS A 138 3.83 5.38 21.62
C LYS A 138 3.67 4.02 20.93
N ILE A 139 4.67 3.16 21.08
CA ILE A 139 4.66 1.75 20.68
C ILE A 139 4.71 0.90 21.93
N THR A 140 3.88 -0.13 21.97
CA THR A 140 3.92 -1.19 22.98
C THR A 140 3.94 -2.55 22.30
N TYR A 141 4.47 -3.54 23.00
CA TYR A 141 4.58 -4.91 22.52
C TYR A 141 3.75 -5.85 23.37
N LYS A 142 3.17 -6.87 22.73
CA LYS A 142 2.46 -7.97 23.40
C LYS A 142 2.98 -9.31 22.93
N ASN A 143 2.73 -10.35 23.72
CA ASN A 143 3.16 -11.73 23.43
C ASN A 143 4.67 -11.85 23.20
N ILE A 144 5.46 -11.13 23.99
CA ILE A 144 6.93 -11.14 23.88
C ILE A 144 7.43 -12.55 24.23
N PRO A 145 8.29 -13.16 23.40
CA PRO A 145 8.90 -14.46 23.71
C PRO A 145 9.82 -14.35 24.92
N ALA A 146 9.84 -15.41 25.74
CA ALA A 146 10.66 -15.46 26.95
C ALA A 146 12.15 -15.24 26.62
N GLY A 147 12.80 -14.34 27.36
CA GLY A 147 14.20 -13.97 27.17
C GLY A 147 14.43 -12.81 26.20
N LEU A 148 13.37 -12.22 25.64
CA LEU A 148 13.45 -11.05 24.74
C LEU A 148 12.84 -9.78 25.35
N GLU A 149 12.41 -9.79 26.61
CA GLU A 149 11.74 -8.67 27.27
C GLU A 149 12.57 -7.38 27.22
N GLU A 150 13.88 -7.48 27.44
CA GLU A 150 14.80 -6.34 27.35
C GLU A 150 14.92 -5.75 25.94
N GLN A 151 14.64 -6.53 24.89
CA GLN A 151 14.69 -6.07 23.50
C GLN A 151 13.38 -5.42 23.06
N PHE A 152 12.25 -5.81 23.66
CA PHE A 152 10.90 -5.32 23.33
C PHE A 152 10.42 -4.28 24.36
N GLN A 153 11.18 -3.20 24.49
CA GLN A 153 10.82 -2.09 25.36
C GLN A 153 9.84 -1.14 24.68
N ASP A 154 8.86 -0.66 25.45
CA ASP A 154 7.96 0.40 25.04
C ASP A 154 8.76 1.61 24.52
N LYS A 155 8.28 2.23 23.44
CA LYS A 155 8.97 3.34 22.78
C LYS A 155 8.05 4.51 22.56
N ASP A 156 8.39 5.67 23.10
CA ASP A 156 7.71 6.91 22.77
C ASP A 156 8.13 7.40 21.37
N ILE A 157 7.16 7.77 20.55
CA ILE A 157 7.37 8.37 19.25
C ILE A 157 7.19 9.87 19.40
N GLN A 158 8.30 10.59 19.39
CA GLN A 158 8.27 12.05 19.34
C GLN A 158 7.65 12.49 18.01
N GLN A 159 6.53 13.21 18.05
CA GLN A 159 5.88 13.74 16.85
C GLN A 159 6.44 15.14 16.56
N THR A 160 7.65 15.18 16.03
CA THR A 160 8.40 16.41 15.72
C THR A 160 8.88 16.40 14.28
N CYS A 161 9.34 17.57 13.79
CA CYS A 161 9.93 17.71 12.47
C CYS A 161 11.26 16.98 12.27
N GLU A 162 11.87 16.45 13.34
CA GLU A 162 13.16 15.76 13.30
C GLU A 162 13.04 14.24 13.51
N SER A 163 11.85 13.76 13.84
CA SER A 163 11.63 12.38 14.25
C SER A 163 11.50 11.43 13.05
N VAL A 164 12.58 10.69 12.78
CA VAL A 164 12.58 9.61 11.78
C VAL A 164 11.61 8.50 12.16
N ASP A 165 11.46 8.22 13.46
CA ASP A 165 10.49 7.24 13.93
C ASP A 165 9.06 7.64 13.56
N ALA A 166 8.69 8.91 13.76
CA ALA A 166 7.37 9.39 13.37
C ALA A 166 7.10 9.16 11.87
N LEU A 167 8.12 9.38 11.01
CA LEU A 167 8.04 9.11 9.59
C LEU A 167 7.82 7.61 9.28
N ASN A 168 8.55 6.73 9.97
CA ASN A 168 8.45 5.27 9.79
C ASN A 168 7.05 4.71 10.13
N TYR A 169 6.33 5.35 11.05
CA TYR A 169 4.97 4.94 11.46
C TYR A 169 3.84 5.70 10.75
N THR A 170 4.14 6.50 9.72
CA THR A 170 3.13 7.26 8.95
C THR A 170 2.05 6.40 8.29
N SER A 171 2.33 5.12 7.99
CA SER A 171 1.32 4.16 7.49
C SER A 171 0.12 4.04 8.44
N PHE A 172 0.34 4.11 9.76
CA PHE A 172 -0.74 4.10 10.76
C PHE A 172 -1.50 5.43 10.80
N GLY A 173 -0.79 6.54 10.60
CA GLY A 173 -1.39 7.86 10.42
C GLY A 173 -2.29 7.96 9.19
N LEU A 174 -1.84 7.41 8.05
CA LEU A 174 -2.64 7.30 6.83
C LEU A 174 -3.91 6.47 7.07
N LYS A 175 -3.78 5.33 7.76
CA LYS A 175 -4.93 4.49 8.09
C LYS A 175 -5.95 5.22 8.96
N ALA A 176 -5.50 5.91 10.01
CA ALA A 176 -6.36 6.56 10.98
C ALA A 176 -6.97 7.88 10.47
N GLY A 177 -6.14 8.72 9.85
CA GLY A 177 -6.47 10.09 9.47
C GLY A 177 -6.75 10.29 7.99
N GLY A 178 -6.26 9.40 7.13
CA GLY A 178 -6.19 9.63 5.68
C GLY A 178 -5.13 10.67 5.31
N LEU A 179 -5.20 11.12 4.06
CA LEU A 179 -4.37 12.15 3.46
C LEU A 179 -5.16 13.44 3.31
N THR A 180 -4.53 14.59 3.55
CA THR A 180 -5.10 15.92 3.33
C THR A 180 -4.07 16.85 2.68
N SER A 181 -4.50 18.04 2.29
CA SER A 181 -3.65 19.00 1.59
C SER A 181 -2.70 19.71 2.55
N GLN A 182 -1.48 19.98 2.09
CA GLN A 182 -0.54 20.86 2.80
C GLN A 182 -1.09 22.29 2.96
N THR A 183 -2.02 22.72 2.10
CA THR A 183 -2.70 24.01 2.29
C THR A 183 -3.68 24.01 3.48
N CYS A 184 -4.18 22.84 3.90
CA CYS A 184 -5.02 22.70 5.09
C CYS A 184 -4.15 22.56 6.36
N PHE A 185 -3.09 21.76 6.27
CA PHE A 185 -2.09 21.58 7.33
C PHE A 185 -0.69 21.73 6.73
N PRO A 186 -0.05 22.90 6.89
CA PRO A 186 1.28 23.16 6.34
C PRO A 186 2.30 22.11 6.76
N ASN A 187 3.24 21.82 5.85
CA ASN A 187 4.35 20.91 6.13
C ASN A 187 5.48 21.59 6.90
N SER A 188 5.35 22.88 7.22
CA SER A 188 6.31 23.66 8.02
C SER A 188 6.39 23.29 9.49
N GLY A 189 5.46 22.47 10.01
CA GLY A 189 5.44 22.06 11.40
C GLY A 189 4.40 20.97 11.70
N ILE A 190 4.61 20.22 12.79
CA ILE A 190 3.61 19.26 13.27
C ILE A 190 2.42 20.04 13.84
N PRO A 191 1.19 19.86 13.33
CA PRO A 191 0.06 20.64 13.78
C PRO A 191 -0.32 20.30 15.23
N GLU A 192 -0.64 21.31 16.03
CA GLU A 192 -1.08 21.13 17.41
C GLU A 192 -2.43 20.39 17.48
N GLN A 193 -3.35 20.78 16.59
CA GLN A 193 -4.67 20.19 16.45
C GLN A 193 -4.93 19.75 15.01
N THR A 194 -5.88 18.82 14.86
CA THR A 194 -6.24 18.25 13.55
C THR A 194 -7.75 18.29 13.28
N SER A 195 -8.47 19.17 13.99
CA SER A 195 -9.93 19.29 13.92
C SER A 195 -10.39 20.22 12.79
N LYS A 196 -9.58 21.23 12.45
CA LYS A 196 -9.83 22.26 11.43
C LYS A 196 -8.54 22.56 10.67
N CYS A 197 -8.68 23.00 9.43
CA CYS A 197 -7.58 23.55 8.63
C CYS A 197 -7.11 24.90 9.20
N VAL A 198 -5.95 25.38 8.77
CA VAL A 198 -5.41 26.71 9.14
C VAL A 198 -6.34 27.87 8.76
N ASP A 199 -7.19 27.70 7.75
CA ASP A 199 -8.23 28.66 7.34
C ASP A 199 -9.56 28.46 8.08
N ASN A 200 -9.56 27.72 9.19
CA ASN A 200 -10.73 27.33 9.99
C ASN A 200 -11.78 26.48 9.27
N LYS A 201 -11.53 26.02 8.04
CA LYS A 201 -12.46 25.14 7.33
C LYS A 201 -12.42 23.71 7.87
N LYS A 202 -13.49 22.97 7.61
CA LYS A 202 -13.58 21.54 7.91
C LYS A 202 -12.50 20.77 7.14
N VAL A 203 -11.77 19.93 7.85
CA VAL A 203 -10.75 19.06 7.25
C VAL A 203 -11.39 18.08 6.27
N LYS A 204 -10.89 18.08 5.04
CA LYS A 204 -11.24 17.08 4.01
C LYS A 204 -10.10 16.09 3.90
N THR A 205 -10.40 14.82 4.06
CA THR A 205 -9.42 13.73 3.94
C THR A 205 -9.81 12.77 2.84
N LYS A 206 -8.80 12.15 2.24
CA LYS A 206 -8.89 11.10 1.22
C LYS A 206 -8.06 9.91 1.67
N LEU A 207 -8.26 8.75 1.06
CA LEU A 207 -7.47 7.54 1.36
C LEU A 207 -7.48 7.13 2.85
N LYS A 208 -8.49 7.53 3.62
CA LYS A 208 -8.64 7.05 5.00
C LYS A 208 -8.82 5.53 5.00
N GLY A 209 -8.10 4.84 5.87
CA GLY A 209 -8.05 3.37 5.93
C GLY A 209 -6.97 2.73 5.06
N TYR A 210 -6.33 3.50 4.17
CA TYR A 210 -5.19 3.00 3.40
C TYR A 210 -3.96 2.82 4.29
N LYS A 211 -3.05 1.96 3.83
CA LYS A 211 -1.76 1.69 4.43
C LYS A 211 -0.67 1.79 3.37
N ILE A 212 0.55 2.01 3.84
CA ILE A 212 1.76 1.77 3.07
C ILE A 212 2.16 0.31 3.34
N GLY A 213 2.23 -0.47 2.27
CA GLY A 213 2.76 -1.83 2.28
C GLY A 213 3.99 -1.92 1.39
N TYR A 214 4.76 -2.99 1.54
CA TYR A 214 5.97 -3.20 0.78
C TYR A 214 5.95 -4.54 0.05
N PHE A 215 6.74 -4.64 -1.02
CA PHE A 215 6.88 -5.84 -1.84
C PHE A 215 8.35 -6.10 -2.14
N LYS A 216 8.67 -7.35 -2.47
CA LYS A 216 10.04 -7.81 -2.74
C LYS A 216 10.08 -8.82 -3.86
N ASP A 217 11.13 -8.76 -4.67
CA ASP A 217 11.41 -9.73 -5.75
C ASP A 217 10.33 -9.76 -6.85
N TYR A 218 9.74 -8.61 -7.15
CA TYR A 218 8.70 -8.50 -8.19
C TYR A 218 9.33 -8.43 -9.58
N SER A 219 8.77 -9.14 -10.56
CA SER A 219 9.15 -8.95 -11.96
C SER A 219 8.54 -7.65 -12.51
N GLN A 220 8.96 -7.25 -13.72
CA GLN A 220 8.29 -6.15 -14.44
C GLN A 220 6.78 -6.37 -14.59
N TYR A 221 6.35 -7.62 -14.78
CA TYR A 221 4.94 -7.97 -14.96
C TYR A 221 4.17 -7.82 -13.65
N ASP A 222 4.78 -8.18 -12.51
CA ASP A 222 4.16 -8.01 -11.19
C ASP A 222 4.06 -6.53 -10.79
N VAL A 223 5.05 -5.70 -11.17
CA VAL A 223 4.96 -4.24 -10.99
C VAL A 223 3.80 -3.66 -11.81
N LYS A 224 3.59 -4.12 -13.05
CA LYS A 224 2.40 -3.71 -13.83
C LYS A 224 1.09 -4.09 -13.14
N LYS A 225 1.00 -5.27 -12.52
CA LYS A 225 -0.19 -5.67 -11.72
C LYS A 225 -0.40 -4.76 -10.51
N LEU A 226 0.67 -4.40 -9.80
CA LEU A 226 0.58 -3.42 -8.70
C LEU A 226 0.03 -2.11 -9.24
N ILE A 227 0.51 -1.64 -10.39
CA ILE A 227 0.08 -0.37 -10.96
C ILE A 227 -1.41 -0.37 -11.32
N THR A 228 -1.89 -1.40 -11.99
CA THR A 228 -3.29 -1.47 -12.44
C THR A 228 -4.29 -1.63 -11.30
N ARG A 229 -3.88 -2.16 -10.15
CA ARG A 229 -4.75 -2.43 -8.98
C ARG A 229 -4.59 -1.42 -7.84
N LEU A 230 -3.38 -0.89 -7.65
CA LEU A 230 -3.03 -0.06 -6.49
C LEU A 230 -2.51 1.33 -6.87
N GLY A 231 -2.26 1.59 -8.15
CA GLY A 231 -1.85 2.90 -8.66
C GLY A 231 -0.34 3.09 -8.66
N ALA A 232 0.15 4.13 -8.02
CA ALA A 232 1.59 4.41 -8.03
C ALA A 232 2.39 3.41 -7.18
N VAL A 233 3.61 3.09 -7.62
CA VAL A 233 4.53 2.14 -6.99
C VAL A 233 5.88 2.82 -6.78
N LEU A 234 6.32 2.92 -5.53
CA LEU A 234 7.65 3.42 -5.19
C LEU A 234 8.67 2.28 -5.32
N VAL A 235 9.72 2.48 -6.10
CA VAL A 235 10.87 1.58 -6.24
C VAL A 235 12.12 2.41 -6.05
N ASP A 236 13.00 1.98 -5.13
CA ASP A 236 14.15 2.79 -4.70
C ASP A 236 13.62 4.17 -4.22
N ASN A 237 14.01 5.27 -4.88
CA ASN A 237 13.50 6.63 -4.63
C ASN A 237 12.67 7.17 -5.81
N GLN A 238 12.20 6.30 -6.71
CA GLN A 238 11.47 6.65 -7.93
C GLN A 238 10.05 6.09 -7.89
N VAL A 239 9.06 6.86 -8.36
CA VAL A 239 7.68 6.39 -8.35
C VAL A 239 7.22 6.04 -9.75
N ILE A 240 6.97 4.76 -9.99
CA ILE A 240 6.45 4.23 -11.25
C ILE A 240 4.92 4.32 -11.21
N PHE A 241 4.31 4.90 -12.25
CA PHE A 241 2.85 5.06 -12.32
C PHE A 241 2.25 4.72 -13.69
N GLY A 242 3.07 4.20 -14.61
CA GLY A 242 2.62 3.76 -15.92
C GLY A 242 3.75 3.16 -16.75
N TRP A 243 3.42 2.74 -17.97
CA TRP A 243 4.37 2.30 -18.98
C TRP A 243 3.89 2.66 -20.39
N THR A 244 4.83 2.78 -21.31
CA THR A 244 4.58 3.12 -22.71
C THR A 244 4.61 1.88 -23.60
N ARG A 245 4.06 2.02 -24.81
CA ARG A 245 4.11 0.98 -25.85
C ARG A 245 5.53 0.57 -26.26
N SER A 246 6.50 1.48 -26.11
CA SER A 246 7.90 1.23 -26.42
C SER A 246 8.66 0.45 -25.33
N GLY A 247 7.96 0.03 -24.26
CA GLY A 247 8.58 -0.75 -23.19
C GLY A 247 9.37 0.10 -22.21
N LYS A 248 8.90 1.33 -21.93
CA LYS A 248 9.47 2.22 -20.92
C LYS A 248 8.52 2.38 -19.75
N TRP A 249 9.08 2.49 -18.54
CA TRP A 249 8.37 2.98 -17.37
C TRP A 249 8.10 4.47 -17.50
N ILE A 250 6.93 4.91 -17.06
CA ILE A 250 6.63 6.30 -16.79
C ILE A 250 6.84 6.51 -15.29
N ILE A 251 7.82 7.33 -14.94
CA ILE A 251 8.28 7.49 -13.56
C ILE A 251 8.34 8.96 -13.14
N ALA A 252 8.11 9.21 -11.85
CA ALA A 252 8.46 10.47 -11.21
C ALA A 252 9.83 10.32 -10.55
N VAL A 253 10.74 11.23 -10.89
CA VAL A 253 12.11 11.28 -10.37
C VAL A 253 12.31 12.61 -9.66
N GLU A 254 12.96 12.52 -8.50
CA GLU A 254 13.30 13.67 -7.68
C GLU A 254 14.52 14.39 -8.24
N ASP A 255 14.48 15.73 -8.21
CA ASP A 255 15.65 16.58 -8.34
C ASP A 255 16.10 16.99 -6.93
N PRO A 256 17.21 16.43 -6.40
CA PRO A 256 17.63 16.66 -5.02
C PRO A 256 18.12 18.07 -4.74
N ASN A 257 18.50 18.83 -5.79
CA ASN A 257 18.98 20.20 -5.62
C ASN A 257 17.82 21.18 -5.56
N GLU A 258 16.80 20.94 -6.38
CA GLU A 258 15.63 21.81 -6.46
C GLU A 258 14.45 21.35 -5.60
N TYR A 259 14.52 20.17 -4.99
CA TYR A 259 13.44 19.57 -4.19
C TYR A 259 12.10 19.57 -4.93
N LYS A 260 12.13 19.16 -6.21
CA LYS A 260 10.97 19.04 -7.09
C LYS A 260 10.93 17.65 -7.72
N TYR A 261 9.84 17.30 -8.39
CA TYR A 261 9.76 16.08 -9.20
C TYR A 261 9.53 16.39 -10.68
N ALA A 262 10.18 15.60 -11.53
CA ALA A 262 9.91 15.56 -12.96
C ALA A 262 9.42 14.17 -13.35
N GLY A 263 8.51 14.12 -14.33
CA GLY A 263 8.10 12.86 -14.94
C GLY A 263 8.97 12.59 -16.16
N ILE A 264 9.52 11.37 -16.24
CA ILE A 264 10.34 10.93 -17.37
C ILE A 264 9.95 9.52 -17.79
N GLU A 265 10.35 9.16 -19.00
CA GLU A 265 10.32 7.77 -19.47
C GLU A 265 11.68 7.12 -19.24
N LYS A 266 11.69 5.89 -18.73
CA LYS A 266 12.91 5.12 -18.46
C LYS A 266 12.76 3.70 -18.95
N ASP A 267 13.77 3.17 -19.64
CA ASP A 267 13.73 1.81 -20.17
C ASP A 267 13.48 0.78 -19.05
N ILE A 268 12.64 -0.21 -19.35
CA ILE A 268 12.39 -1.32 -18.44
C ILE A 268 13.59 -2.26 -18.50
N VAL A 269 14.38 -2.27 -17.43
CA VAL A 269 15.51 -3.20 -17.28
C VAL A 269 15.03 -4.48 -16.61
N GLY A 270 15.48 -5.64 -17.10
CA GLY A 270 15.17 -6.96 -16.58
C GLY A 270 15.78 -7.24 -15.20
N LYS A 271 15.37 -6.47 -14.19
CA LYS A 271 15.70 -6.66 -12.78
C LYS A 271 14.46 -7.01 -11.97
N TYR A 272 14.67 -7.57 -10.79
CA TYR A 272 13.63 -7.66 -9.78
C TYR A 272 13.45 -6.31 -9.06
N TYR A 273 12.21 -6.04 -8.65
CA TYR A 273 11.78 -4.79 -8.05
C TYR A 273 11.38 -5.03 -6.59
N HIS A 274 11.74 -4.08 -5.74
CA HIS A 274 11.34 -4.02 -4.34
C HIS A 274 10.89 -2.59 -4.06
N GLY A 275 9.92 -2.42 -3.18
CA GLY A 275 9.32 -1.12 -3.06
C GLY A 275 8.11 -1.04 -2.17
N GLN A 276 7.37 0.06 -2.32
CA GLN A 276 6.19 0.38 -1.53
C GLN A 276 4.99 0.74 -2.40
N VAL A 277 3.80 0.46 -1.88
CA VAL A 277 2.51 0.78 -2.48
C VAL A 277 1.52 1.24 -1.44
N LEU A 278 0.53 2.03 -1.86
CA LEU A 278 -0.64 2.34 -1.05
C LEU A 278 -1.76 1.36 -1.36
N PHE A 279 -2.33 0.74 -0.33
CA PHE A 279 -3.43 -0.20 -0.48
C PHE A 279 -4.44 -0.07 0.66
N ASN A 280 -5.66 -0.54 0.45
CA ASN A 280 -6.68 -0.61 1.48
C ASN A 280 -7.18 -2.05 1.64
N GLU A 281 -7.08 -2.60 2.84
CA GLU A 281 -7.55 -3.97 3.13
C GLU A 281 -9.05 -4.17 2.88
N SER A 282 -9.87 -3.11 2.88
CA SER A 282 -11.32 -3.21 2.68
C SER A 282 -11.77 -3.18 1.22
N THR A 283 -10.89 -2.83 0.27
CA THR A 283 -11.23 -2.71 -1.16
C THR A 283 -10.96 -4.00 -1.94
N LEU A 284 -11.12 -5.15 -1.27
CA LEU A 284 -10.97 -6.46 -1.90
C LEU A 284 -12.13 -6.70 -2.87
N ASP A 285 -11.85 -7.40 -3.96
CA ASP A 285 -12.87 -7.71 -4.96
C ASP A 285 -14.00 -8.54 -4.33
N VAL A 286 -15.22 -7.98 -4.32
CA VAL A 286 -16.42 -8.62 -3.78
C VAL A 286 -16.67 -9.97 -4.45
N ALA A 287 -16.33 -10.11 -5.74
CA ALA A 287 -16.43 -11.39 -6.45
C ALA A 287 -15.47 -12.44 -5.88
N VAL A 288 -14.27 -12.04 -5.45
CA VAL A 288 -13.32 -12.94 -4.78
C VAL A 288 -13.85 -13.34 -3.40
N VAL A 289 -14.39 -12.39 -2.64
CA VAL A 289 -15.01 -12.67 -1.34
C VAL A 289 -16.19 -13.64 -1.48
N ILE A 290 -17.08 -13.40 -2.45
CA ILE A 290 -18.21 -14.27 -2.77
C ILE A 290 -17.72 -15.65 -3.23
N ALA A 291 -16.77 -15.73 -4.16
CA ALA A 291 -16.24 -17.00 -4.66
C ALA A 291 -15.60 -17.85 -3.54
N ILE A 292 -14.87 -17.23 -2.60
CA ILE A 292 -14.33 -17.93 -1.43
C ILE A 292 -15.45 -18.48 -0.55
N VAL A 293 -16.47 -17.67 -0.24
CA VAL A 293 -17.59 -18.08 0.62
C VAL A 293 -18.41 -19.20 -0.03
N PHE A 294 -18.82 -19.04 -1.29
CA PHE A 294 -19.64 -20.03 -2.00
C PHE A 294 -18.84 -21.29 -2.37
N GLY A 295 -17.56 -21.16 -2.75
CA GLY A 295 -16.69 -22.31 -3.01
C GLY A 295 -16.50 -23.18 -1.77
N SER A 296 -16.38 -22.56 -0.59
CA SER A 296 -16.29 -23.28 0.69
C SER A 296 -17.57 -24.07 1.01
N ILE A 297 -18.74 -23.46 0.76
CA ILE A 297 -20.05 -24.09 0.98
C ILE A 297 -20.26 -25.27 0.03
N ILE A 298 -19.98 -25.09 -1.27
CA ILE A 298 -20.13 -26.15 -2.27
C ILE A 298 -19.17 -27.31 -1.99
N GLY A 299 -17.92 -27.03 -1.64
CA GLY A 299 -16.94 -28.04 -1.25
C GLY A 299 -17.40 -28.86 -0.03
N PHE A 300 -17.98 -28.19 0.98
CA PHE A 300 -18.51 -28.85 2.17
C PHE A 300 -19.72 -29.75 1.86
N ILE A 301 -20.65 -29.28 1.01
CA ILE A 301 -21.80 -30.08 0.56
C ILE A 301 -21.32 -31.32 -0.23
N GLY A 302 -20.34 -31.14 -1.12
CA GLY A 302 -19.74 -32.25 -1.88
C GLY A 302 -19.09 -33.30 -0.97
N LEU A 303 -18.38 -32.87 0.08
CA LEU A 303 -17.78 -33.77 1.06
C LEU A 303 -18.84 -34.57 1.83
N ILE A 304 -19.92 -33.92 2.28
CA ILE A 304 -21.04 -34.61 2.96
C ILE A 304 -21.67 -35.65 2.04
N ALA A 305 -21.92 -35.31 0.77
CA ALA A 305 -22.48 -36.25 -0.20
C ALA A 305 -21.56 -37.46 -0.42
N LEU A 306 -20.24 -37.24 -0.50
CA LEU A 306 -19.25 -38.30 -0.61
C LEU A 306 -19.25 -39.22 0.63
N ILE A 307 -19.23 -38.65 1.83
CA ILE A 307 -19.30 -39.41 3.10
C ILE A 307 -20.59 -40.23 3.15
N TYR A 308 -21.71 -39.64 2.75
CA TYR A 308 -23.00 -40.32 2.70
C TYR A 308 -23.01 -41.48 1.69
N LEU A 309 -22.40 -41.31 0.52
CA LEU A 309 -22.23 -42.36 -0.47
C LEU A 309 -21.34 -43.49 0.04
N ILE A 310 -20.20 -43.17 0.66
CA ILE A 310 -19.30 -44.17 1.26
C ILE A 310 -20.04 -44.95 2.35
N TYR A 311 -20.76 -44.26 3.23
CA TYR A 311 -21.55 -44.89 4.30
C TYR A 311 -22.61 -45.86 3.73
N HIS A 312 -23.34 -45.46 2.69
CA HIS A 312 -24.32 -46.33 2.04
C HIS A 312 -23.70 -47.52 1.32
N CYS A 313 -22.55 -47.32 0.66
CA CYS A 313 -21.82 -48.40 0.00
C CYS A 313 -21.27 -49.41 1.03
N CYS A 314 -20.70 -48.96 2.15
CA CYS A 314 -20.21 -49.83 3.21
C CYS A 314 -21.33 -50.59 3.91
N LYS A 315 -22.50 -49.98 4.13
CA LYS A 315 -23.65 -50.65 4.75
C LYS A 315 -24.24 -51.78 3.89
N LYS A 316 -24.07 -51.73 2.57
CA LYS A 316 -24.51 -52.81 1.66
C LYS A 316 -23.54 -53.99 1.56
N MET A 317 -22.35 -53.90 2.14
CA MET A 317 -21.31 -54.95 2.09
C MET A 317 -21.19 -55.77 3.39
N VAL A 318 -22.08 -55.54 4.36
CA VAL A 318 -22.22 -56.31 5.60
C VAL A 318 -23.58 -56.99 5.59
#